data_AF-A0A8S2X7P8-F1
#
_entry.id   AF-A0A8S2X7P8-F1
#
_cell.length_a   1.000
_cell.length_b   1.000
_cell.length_c   1.000
_cell.angle_alpha   90.00
_cell.angle_beta   90.00
_cell.angle_gamma   90.00
#
_symmetry.space_group_name_H-M   'P 1'
#
loop_
_entity.id
_entity.type
_entity.pdbx_description
1 polymer ?
#
loop_
_entity_poly.entity_id
_entity_poly.type
_entity_poly.pdbx_seq_one_letter_code
_entity_poly.pdbx_strand_id
1 'polypeptide(L)'
;LINDGKERLCLAQISNDLLKSYNYNEIHNRRVALGITCIQCTPVQLELLRRAGAMPSSSRRCGMITRREAERLVNSFLEKTKQLSLPDNFVFEVYHQCGWGNRGLFIPIRYNSSRAKCIRCSFCDSFLSPNKFIFHSHRLPNLTYIQPDSPVRMSNINIYFM
;
A
#
# COMPACT_ATOMS: atom_id res chain seq x y z
N LEU A 1 -6.43 9.05 22.08
CA LEU A 1 -7.64 9.81 21.63
C LEU A 1 -8.79 8.82 21.49
N ILE A 2 -10.02 9.20 21.82
CA ILE A 2 -11.20 8.32 21.63
C ILE A 2 -11.90 8.72 20.34
N ASN A 3 -12.04 7.77 19.41
CA ASN A 3 -12.87 7.89 18.20
C ASN A 3 -13.79 6.69 18.12
N ASP A 4 -15.10 6.91 17.98
CA ASP A 4 -16.14 5.87 17.90
C ASP A 4 -16.09 4.87 19.06
N GLY A 5 -15.87 5.37 20.28
CA GLY A 5 -15.76 4.56 21.49
C GLY A 5 -14.49 3.71 21.59
N LYS A 6 -13.54 3.83 20.64
CA LYS A 6 -12.27 3.11 20.66
C LYS A 6 -11.09 4.02 20.94
N GLU A 7 -10.19 3.55 21.80
CA GLU A 7 -8.90 4.20 22.00
C GLU A 7 -8.02 4.05 20.74
N ARG A 8 -7.47 5.18 20.30
CA ARG A 8 -6.55 5.27 19.16
C ARG A 8 -5.29 6.04 19.51
N LEU A 9 -4.20 5.59 18.92
CA LEU A 9 -2.83 6.07 19.08
C LEU A 9 -2.39 6.77 17.79
N CYS A 10 -1.64 7.88 17.89
CA CYS A 10 -1.09 8.56 16.72
C CYS A 10 0.06 7.74 16.14
N LEU A 11 -0.04 7.40 14.86
CA LEU A 11 0.95 6.58 14.16
C LEU A 11 2.34 7.23 14.13
N ALA A 12 2.39 8.56 14.07
CA ALA A 12 3.65 9.30 14.05
C ALA A 12 4.42 9.17 15.37
N GLN A 13 3.73 9.15 16.52
CA GLN A 13 4.39 8.87 17.80
C GLN A 13 4.94 7.45 17.85
N ILE A 14 4.14 6.45 17.45
CA ILE A 14 4.60 5.05 17.37
C ILE A 14 5.85 4.95 16.47
N SER A 15 5.84 5.64 15.32
CA SER A 15 6.96 5.70 14.39
C SER A 15 8.22 6.29 15.03
N ASN A 16 8.08 7.41 15.75
CA ASN A 16 9.20 8.15 16.31
C ASN A 16 9.77 7.52 17.60
N ASP A 17 8.92 6.85 18.38
CA ASP A 17 9.30 6.34 19.70
C ASP A 17 9.71 4.87 19.62
N LEU A 18 8.90 4.03 18.97
CA LEU A 18 9.06 2.57 18.96
C LEU A 18 9.74 2.05 17.70
N LEU A 19 9.60 2.74 16.56
CA LEU A 19 10.08 2.29 15.25
C LEU A 19 11.12 3.24 14.62
N LYS A 20 11.82 4.03 15.44
CA LYS A 20 12.77 5.07 15.00
C LYS A 20 13.91 4.59 14.08
N SER A 21 14.22 3.29 14.11
CA SER A 21 15.23 2.65 13.26
C SER A 21 14.74 2.35 11.84
N TYR A 22 13.44 2.51 11.57
CA TYR A 22 12.84 2.22 10.27
C TYR A 22 12.39 3.52 9.60
N ASN A 23 12.53 3.58 8.29
CA ASN A 23 12.08 4.73 7.52
C ASN A 23 10.56 4.70 7.30
N TYR A 24 10.02 5.86 6.90
CA TYR A 24 8.59 6.02 6.65
C TYR A 24 8.01 4.99 5.68
N ASN A 25 8.74 4.66 4.60
CA ASN A 25 8.26 3.73 3.58
C ASN A 25 8.17 2.30 4.13
N GLU A 26 9.14 1.86 4.93
CA GLU A 26 9.12 0.55 5.58
C GLU A 26 7.91 0.40 6.50
N ILE A 27 7.70 1.38 7.37
CA ILE A 27 6.56 1.42 8.31
C ILE A 27 5.23 1.47 7.53
N HIS A 28 5.16 2.30 6.50
CA HIS A 28 3.99 2.41 5.64
C HIS A 28 3.65 1.09 4.95
N ASN A 29 4.64 0.44 4.33
CA ASN A 29 4.46 -0.81 3.61
C ASN A 29 4.07 -1.95 4.56
N ARG A 30 4.73 -2.06 5.72
CA ARG A 30 4.42 -3.08 6.73
C ARG A 30 2.98 -2.93 7.24
N ARG A 31 2.56 -1.69 7.53
CA ARG A 31 1.17 -1.38 7.92
C ARG A 31 0.17 -1.82 6.84
N VAL A 32 0.44 -1.52 5.57
CA VAL A 32 -0.42 -1.93 4.44
C VAL A 32 -0.48 -3.45 4.32
N ALA A 33 0.66 -4.15 4.41
CA ALA A 33 0.73 -5.61 4.34
C ALA A 33 -0.05 -6.30 5.47
N LEU A 34 -0.11 -5.69 6.66
CA LEU A 34 -0.89 -6.18 7.80
C LEU A 34 -2.40 -5.86 7.72
N GLY A 35 -2.83 -5.11 6.69
CA GLY A 35 -4.21 -4.67 6.52
C GLY A 35 -4.67 -3.63 7.56
N ILE A 36 -3.74 -2.84 8.11
CA ILE A 36 -4.04 -1.86 9.16
C ILE A 36 -4.52 -0.55 8.53
N THR A 37 -5.76 -0.14 8.83
CA THR A 37 -6.37 1.08 8.29
C THR A 37 -6.18 2.26 9.24
N CYS A 38 -5.63 3.36 8.72
CA CYS A 38 -5.49 4.59 9.50
C CYS A 38 -6.72 5.48 9.37
N ILE A 39 -7.22 5.97 10.51
CA ILE A 39 -8.18 7.07 10.54
C ILE A 39 -7.41 8.38 10.64
N GLN A 40 -7.70 9.35 9.78
CA GLN A 40 -7.07 10.67 9.87
C GLN A 40 -7.57 11.41 11.11
N CYS A 41 -6.66 12.07 11.83
CA CYS A 41 -7.05 13.00 12.90
C CYS A 41 -7.98 14.07 12.33
N THR A 42 -9.02 14.43 13.08
CA THR A 42 -9.71 15.70 12.85
C THR A 42 -8.77 16.87 13.14
N PRO A 43 -9.02 18.08 12.60
CA PRO A 43 -8.20 19.25 12.89
C PRO A 43 -8.03 19.51 14.39
N VAL A 44 -9.10 19.34 15.17
CA VAL A 44 -9.10 19.49 16.64
C VAL A 44 -8.19 18.46 17.30
N GLN A 45 -8.27 17.19 16.87
CA GLN A 45 -7.43 16.12 17.40
C GLN A 45 -5.95 16.33 17.08
N LEU A 46 -5.64 16.80 15.87
CA LEU A 46 -4.28 17.12 15.47
C LEU A 46 -3.71 18.28 16.32
N GLU A 47 -4.53 19.28 16.61
CA GLU A 47 -4.14 20.40 17.46
C GLU A 47 -3.88 19.98 18.91
N LEU A 48 -4.70 19.08 19.47
CA LEU A 48 -4.46 18.50 20.79
C LEU A 48 -3.12 17.73 20.84
N LEU A 49 -2.81 16.96 19.80
CA LEU A 49 -1.54 16.23 19.70
C LEU A 49 -0.35 17.20 19.63
N ARG A 50 -0.45 18.29 18.87
CA ARG A 50 0.62 19.31 18.81
C ARG A 50 0.85 19.97 20.17
N ARG A 51 -0.22 20.36 20.85
CA ARG A 51 -0.14 20.97 22.19
C ARG A 51 0.45 20.03 23.23
N ALA A 52 0.20 18.73 23.10
CA ALA A 52 0.79 17.70 23.94
C ALA A 52 2.25 17.37 23.58
N GLY A 53 2.85 18.00 22.57
CA GLY A 53 4.20 17.68 22.08
C GLY A 53 4.29 16.38 21.28
N ALA A 54 3.16 15.70 21.05
CA ALA A 54 3.08 14.44 20.31
C ALA A 54 3.32 14.60 18.80
N MET A 55 3.14 15.81 18.26
CA MET A 55 3.29 16.13 16.85
C MET A 55 3.94 17.50 16.65
N PRO A 56 4.82 17.70 15.65
CA PRO A 56 5.35 19.01 15.31
C PRO A 56 4.25 19.99 14.88
N SER A 57 4.40 21.27 15.22
CA SER A 57 3.47 22.35 14.83
C SER A 57 3.30 22.48 13.31
N SER A 58 4.33 22.15 12.53
CA SER A 58 4.30 22.14 11.06
C SER A 58 3.52 20.98 10.45
N SER A 59 3.19 19.94 11.23
CA SER A 59 2.59 18.71 10.73
C SER A 59 1.14 18.93 10.32
N ARG A 60 0.79 18.70 9.05
CA ARG A 60 -0.58 18.95 8.55
C ARG A 60 -1.54 17.76 8.68
N ARG A 61 -1.04 16.55 8.97
CA ARG A 61 -1.83 15.31 9.08
C ARG A 61 -1.18 14.35 10.09
N CYS A 62 -1.98 13.65 10.88
CA CYS A 62 -1.57 12.41 11.57
C CYS A 62 -2.64 11.34 11.28
N GLY A 63 -2.20 10.10 11.01
CA GLY A 63 -3.07 8.94 11.00
C GLY A 63 -3.08 8.28 12.38
N MET A 64 -4.24 7.78 12.80
CA MET A 64 -4.41 7.08 14.06
C MET A 64 -4.82 5.63 13.81
N ILE A 65 -4.31 4.75 14.66
CA ILE A 65 -4.63 3.31 14.66
C ILE A 65 -5.04 2.88 16.07
N THR A 66 -5.78 1.79 16.18
CA THR A 66 -6.16 1.20 17.48
C THR A 66 -4.95 0.60 18.19
N ARG A 67 -5.06 0.38 19.51
CA ARG A 67 -4.01 -0.28 20.30
C ARG A 67 -3.61 -1.65 19.74
N ARG A 68 -4.59 -2.49 19.40
CA ARG A 68 -4.36 -3.82 18.79
C ARG A 68 -3.61 -3.72 17.46
N GLU A 69 -3.91 -2.72 16.64
CA GLU A 69 -3.19 -2.47 15.38
C GLU A 69 -1.76 -2.01 15.62
N ALA A 70 -1.54 -1.14 16.61
CA ALA A 70 -0.21 -0.69 17.00
C ALA A 70 0.68 -1.85 17.48
N GLU A 71 0.16 -2.71 18.35
CA GLU A 71 0.84 -3.91 18.84
C GLU A 71 1.24 -4.83 17.67
N ARG A 72 0.30 -5.13 16.76
CA ARG A 72 0.59 -5.92 15.55
C ARG A 72 1.67 -5.29 14.67
N LEU A 73 1.61 -3.97 14.46
CA LEU A 73 2.58 -3.26 13.65
C LEU A 73 3.98 -3.32 14.28
N VAL A 74 4.10 -3.01 15.56
CA VAL A 74 5.39 -2.99 16.28
C VAL A 74 5.98 -4.40 16.36
N ASN A 75 5.19 -5.40 16.74
CA ASN A 75 5.66 -6.78 16.82
C ASN A 75 6.16 -7.30 15.47
N SER A 76 5.56 -6.88 14.35
CA SER A 76 6.02 -7.28 13.01
C SER A 76 7.41 -6.77 12.62
N PHE A 77 7.95 -5.78 13.35
CA PHE A 77 9.32 -5.29 13.19
C PHE A 77 10.29 -5.91 14.21
N LEU A 78 9.79 -6.28 15.40
CA LEU A 78 10.58 -6.86 16.49
C LEU A 78 10.77 -8.37 16.35
N GLU A 79 9.73 -9.07 15.88
CA GLU A 79 9.79 -10.50 15.64
C GLU A 79 10.65 -10.76 14.39
N LYS A 80 11.81 -11.40 14.59
CA LYS A 80 12.57 -12.05 13.51
C LYS A 80 11.81 -13.30 13.07
N THR A 81 10.61 -13.14 12.52
CA THR A 81 10.02 -14.22 11.73
C THR A 81 10.98 -14.44 10.58
N LYS A 82 11.58 -15.63 10.50
CA LYS A 82 12.41 -16.05 9.37
C LYS A 82 11.52 -15.96 8.14
N GLN A 83 11.51 -14.81 7.47
CA GLN A 83 10.67 -14.59 6.31
C GLN A 83 11.05 -15.69 5.32
N LEU A 84 10.10 -16.54 4.99
CA LEU A 84 10.21 -17.39 3.81
C LEU A 84 10.25 -16.41 2.63
N SER A 85 11.46 -16.05 2.22
CA SER A 85 11.67 -15.24 1.03
C SER A 85 11.27 -16.08 -0.16
N LEU A 86 10.46 -15.50 -1.04
CA LEU A 86 10.25 -16.08 -2.36
C LEU A 86 11.61 -16.16 -3.08
N PRO A 87 11.84 -17.15 -3.94
CA PRO A 87 13.05 -17.21 -4.75
C PRO A 87 13.27 -15.89 -5.51
N ASP A 88 14.52 -15.48 -5.70
CA ASP A 88 14.85 -14.20 -6.36
C ASP A 88 14.28 -14.09 -7.78
N ASN A 89 14.09 -15.24 -8.45
CA ASN A 89 13.56 -15.33 -9.80
C ASN A 89 12.04 -15.55 -9.85
N PHE A 90 11.35 -15.46 -8.71
CA PHE A 90 9.93 -15.71 -8.65
C PHE A 90 9.15 -14.60 -9.35
N VAL A 91 8.29 -14.99 -10.29
CA VAL A 91 7.46 -14.09 -11.09
C VAL A 91 6.06 -14.67 -11.21
N PHE A 92 5.07 -13.80 -11.31
CA PHE A 92 3.69 -14.19 -11.57
C PHE A 92 3.21 -13.57 -12.87
N GLU A 93 2.45 -14.33 -13.67
CA GLU A 93 1.69 -13.74 -14.76
C GLU A 93 0.53 -12.93 -14.19
N VAL A 94 0.33 -11.74 -14.76
CA VAL A 94 -0.74 -10.82 -14.39
C VAL A 94 -1.43 -10.32 -15.66
N TYR A 95 -2.75 -10.18 -15.61
CA TYR A 95 -3.50 -9.61 -16.73
C TYR A 95 -4.68 -8.77 -16.24
N HIS A 96 -5.15 -7.87 -17.11
CA HIS A 96 -6.42 -7.16 -16.94
C HIS A 96 -7.19 -7.16 -18.26
N GLN A 97 -8.51 -6.97 -18.17
CA GLN A 97 -9.41 -6.97 -19.32
C GLN A 97 -9.96 -5.58 -19.68
N CYS A 98 -9.80 -4.56 -18.83
CA CYS A 98 -10.28 -3.22 -19.16
C CYS A 98 -9.56 -2.61 -20.38
N GLY A 99 -10.28 -1.80 -21.16
CA GLY A 99 -9.77 -1.22 -22.40
C GLY A 99 -9.57 -2.30 -23.47
N TRP A 100 -8.36 -2.41 -23.99
CA TRP A 100 -7.96 -3.53 -24.87
C TRP A 100 -7.35 -4.71 -24.11
N GLY A 101 -7.39 -4.67 -22.77
CA GLY A 101 -6.69 -5.62 -21.92
C GLY A 101 -5.17 -5.50 -22.01
N ASN A 102 -4.50 -6.23 -21.12
CA ASN A 102 -3.05 -6.36 -21.11
C ASN A 102 -2.59 -7.60 -20.34
N ARG A 103 -1.37 -8.06 -20.62
CA ARG A 103 -0.66 -9.12 -19.90
C ARG A 103 0.74 -8.66 -19.53
N GLY A 104 1.24 -9.15 -18.41
CA GLY A 104 2.58 -8.84 -17.93
C GLY A 104 3.08 -9.84 -16.91
N LEU A 105 4.32 -9.63 -16.47
CA LEU A 105 4.94 -10.38 -15.38
C LEU A 105 5.15 -9.47 -14.18
N PHE A 106 4.52 -9.81 -13.06
CA PHE A 106 4.78 -9.17 -11.78
C PHE A 106 6.02 -9.78 -11.12
N ILE A 107 6.97 -8.92 -10.77
CA ILE A 107 8.27 -9.26 -10.20
C ILE A 107 8.26 -8.78 -8.74
N PRO A 108 7.96 -9.66 -7.75
CA PRO A 108 7.71 -9.27 -6.37
C PRO A 108 8.90 -8.58 -5.70
N ILE A 109 10.13 -8.98 -6.03
CA ILE A 109 11.34 -8.38 -5.45
C ILE A 109 11.50 -6.89 -5.81
N ARG A 110 10.82 -6.42 -6.86
CA ARG A 110 10.78 -5.00 -7.23
C ARG A 110 9.65 -4.23 -6.54
N TYR A 111 8.70 -4.89 -5.89
CA TYR A 111 7.55 -4.25 -5.25
C TYR A 111 7.90 -3.73 -3.85
N ASN A 112 8.60 -2.60 -3.81
CA ASN A 112 8.94 -1.92 -2.56
C ASN A 112 7.98 -0.76 -2.21
N SER A 113 6.99 -0.48 -3.06
CA SER A 113 5.96 0.54 -2.84
C SER A 113 4.86 0.42 -3.89
N SER A 114 3.70 1.03 -3.65
CA SER A 114 2.59 1.07 -4.63
C SER A 114 2.93 1.76 -5.96
N ARG A 115 4.03 2.53 -6.00
CA ARG A 115 4.53 3.21 -7.21
C ARG A 115 5.68 2.46 -7.88
N ALA A 116 6.15 1.37 -7.30
CA ALA A 116 7.28 0.61 -7.83
C ALA A 116 6.97 0.09 -9.23
N LYS A 117 7.93 0.20 -10.15
CA LYS A 117 7.82 -0.35 -11.50
C LYS A 117 8.12 -1.85 -11.47
N CYS A 118 7.15 -2.63 -11.03
CA CYS A 118 7.28 -4.05 -10.69
C CYS A 118 6.55 -4.99 -11.65
N ILE A 119 5.82 -4.47 -12.64
CA ILE A 119 5.15 -5.27 -13.67
C ILE A 119 5.82 -4.98 -15.02
N ARG A 120 6.36 -6.01 -15.69
CA ARG A 120 6.86 -5.91 -17.06
C ARG A 120 5.73 -6.25 -18.04
N CYS A 121 5.38 -5.35 -18.95
CA CYS A 121 4.40 -5.62 -20.00
C CYS A 121 4.91 -6.67 -20.99
N SER A 122 4.10 -7.66 -21.34
CA SER A 122 4.49 -8.73 -22.26
C SER A 122 4.51 -8.29 -23.74
N PHE A 123 3.95 -7.12 -24.07
CA PHE A 123 3.87 -6.64 -25.46
C PHE A 123 4.93 -5.58 -25.81
N CYS A 124 5.38 -4.78 -24.84
CA CYS A 124 6.33 -3.70 -25.09
C CYS A 124 7.49 -3.62 -24.09
N ASP A 125 7.61 -4.60 -23.19
CA ASP A 125 8.67 -4.72 -22.19
C ASP A 125 8.81 -3.56 -21.19
N SER A 126 7.89 -2.59 -21.23
CA SER A 126 7.88 -1.47 -20.32
C SER A 126 7.56 -1.91 -18.90
N PHE A 127 8.31 -1.37 -17.93
CA PHE A 127 8.08 -1.60 -16.51
C PHE A 127 7.13 -0.57 -15.91
N LEU A 128 6.05 -1.04 -15.29
CA LEU A 128 4.92 -0.25 -14.83
C LEU A 128 4.63 -0.53 -13.36
N SER A 129 4.06 0.47 -12.67
CA SER A 129 3.46 0.24 -11.36
C SER A 129 2.12 -0.48 -11.49
N PRO A 130 1.60 -1.13 -10.43
CA PRO A 130 0.33 -1.83 -10.50
C PRO A 130 -0.80 -0.94 -11.04
N ASN A 131 -0.90 0.30 -10.55
CA ASN A 131 -1.89 1.24 -11.05
C ASN A 131 -1.67 1.63 -12.52
N LYS A 132 -0.42 1.91 -12.94
CA LYS A 132 -0.12 2.25 -14.35
C LYS A 132 -0.37 1.08 -15.30
N PHE A 133 -0.17 -0.15 -14.85
CA PHE A 133 -0.42 -1.35 -15.65
C PHE A 133 -1.89 -1.46 -16.05
N ILE A 134 -2.82 -1.19 -15.13
CA ILE A 134 -4.27 -1.21 -15.41
C ILE A 134 -4.69 -0.22 -16.52
N PHE A 135 -3.99 0.91 -16.66
CA PHE A 135 -4.27 1.91 -17.69
C PHE A 135 -3.40 1.75 -18.95
N HIS A 136 -2.59 0.71 -19.02
CA HIS A 136 -1.70 0.45 -20.13
C HIS A 136 -2.27 -0.72 -20.94
N SER A 137 -2.67 -0.47 -22.19
CA SER A 137 -3.28 -1.49 -23.04
C SER A 137 -2.70 -1.48 -24.45
N HIS A 138 -2.81 -2.61 -25.13
CA HIS A 138 -2.35 -2.80 -26.51
C HIS A 138 -3.51 -3.27 -27.37
N ARG A 139 -3.78 -2.56 -28.47
CA ARG A 139 -4.79 -2.97 -29.44
C ARG A 139 -4.25 -4.12 -30.29
N LEU A 140 -4.75 -5.32 -30.04
CA LEU A 140 -4.45 -6.50 -30.85
C LEU A 140 -5.65 -6.83 -31.77
N PRO A 141 -5.43 -7.46 -32.94
CA PRO A 141 -6.48 -7.69 -33.94
C PRO A 141 -7.68 -8.51 -33.42
N ASN A 142 -7.46 -9.32 -32.38
CA ASN A 142 -8.42 -10.32 -31.89
C ASN A 142 -9.15 -9.88 -30.61
N LEU A 143 -8.92 -8.65 -30.13
CA LEU A 143 -9.45 -8.19 -28.85
C LEU A 143 -10.60 -7.22 -29.07
N THR A 144 -11.69 -7.41 -28.33
CA THR A 144 -12.80 -6.48 -28.26
C THR A 144 -12.54 -5.46 -27.15
N TYR A 145 -12.88 -4.20 -27.41
CA TYR A 145 -12.75 -3.14 -26.41
C TYR A 145 -13.79 -3.35 -25.30
N ILE A 146 -13.33 -3.46 -24.06
CA ILE A 146 -14.18 -3.59 -22.87
C ILE A 146 -14.18 -2.23 -22.15
N GLN A 147 -15.36 -1.61 -22.07
CA GLN A 147 -15.51 -0.38 -21.29
C GLN A 147 -15.18 -0.66 -19.82
N PRO A 148 -14.32 0.16 -19.19
CA PRO A 148 -14.09 0.06 -17.76
C PRO A 148 -15.37 0.48 -17.00
N ASP A 149 -16.00 -0.45 -16.29
CA ASP A 149 -17.16 -0.17 -15.42
C ASP A 149 -16.77 0.77 -14.28
N SER A 150 -17.00 2.07 -14.45
CA SER A 150 -17.00 3.15 -13.44
C SER A 150 -15.73 3.29 -12.54
N PRO A 151 -15.21 4.51 -12.30
CA PRO A 151 -13.96 4.73 -11.55
C PRO A 151 -13.94 4.18 -10.11
N VAL A 152 -15.10 3.82 -9.54
CA VAL A 152 -15.27 3.32 -8.17
C VAL A 152 -14.95 1.81 -8.02
N ARG A 153 -14.94 1.03 -9.12
CA ARG A 153 -14.58 -0.41 -9.10
C ARG A 153 -13.16 -0.72 -9.56
N MET A 154 -12.41 0.26 -10.06
CA MET A 154 -11.02 0.08 -10.49
C MET A 154 -10.05 -0.23 -9.33
N SER A 155 -10.45 0.03 -8.08
CA SER A 155 -9.72 -0.38 -6.87
C SER A 155 -9.85 -1.88 -6.54
N ASN A 156 -10.79 -2.59 -7.18
CA ASN A 156 -11.04 -4.02 -7.01
C ASN A 156 -10.79 -4.80 -8.31
N ILE A 157 -9.95 -4.30 -9.22
CA ILE A 157 -9.54 -5.10 -10.37
C ILE A 157 -8.64 -6.21 -9.86
N ASN A 158 -9.22 -7.41 -9.78
CA ASN A 158 -8.50 -8.66 -9.56
C ASN A 158 -7.37 -8.73 -10.59
N ILE A 159 -6.14 -8.51 -10.13
CA ILE A 159 -4.98 -9.07 -10.79
C ILE A 159 -5.15 -10.58 -10.62
N TYR A 160 -5.65 -11.23 -11.67
CA TYR A 160 -5.74 -12.67 -11.69
C TYR A 160 -4.32 -13.20 -11.81
N PHE A 161 -3.93 -14.00 -10.82
CA PHE A 161 -2.75 -14.86 -10.88
C PHE A 161 -3.19 -16.13 -11.61
N MET A 162 -2.57 -16.44 -12.75
CA MET A 162 -2.71 -17.77 -13.38
C MET A 162 -1.87 -18.80 -12.64
#